data_AF-A0A521F9W3-F1
#
_entry.id   AF-A0A521F9W3-F1
#
_cell.length_a   1.000
_cell.length_b   1.000
_cell.length_c   1.000
_cell.angle_alpha   90.00
_cell.angle_beta   90.00
_cell.angle_gamma   90.00
#
_symmetry.space_group_name_H-M   'P 1'
#
loop_
_entity.id
_entity.type
_entity.pdbx_description
1 polymer ?
#
loop_
_entity_poly.entity_id
_entity_poly.type
_entity_poly.pdbx_seq_one_letter_code
_entity_poly.pdbx_strand_id
1 'polypeptide(L)' 'MSLEVAAAFQRIAREVLGDPWDRFIGAAGMALDLPLVNRDRRITELDLGETIW' A
#
# COMPACT_ATOMS: atom_id res chain seq x y z
N MET A 1 4.19 5.31 14.32
CA MET A 1 3.13 4.46 13.75
C MET A 1 2.09 5.22 12.93
N SER A 2 1.13 5.98 13.50
CA SER A 2 0.07 6.62 12.70
C SER A 2 0.59 7.68 11.70
N LEU A 3 1.63 8.43 12.09
CA LEU A 3 2.30 9.40 11.22
C LEU A 3 3.07 8.74 10.05
N GLU A 4 3.58 7.53 10.23
CA GLU A 4 4.32 6.80 9.19
C GLU A 4 3.38 6.29 8.11
N VAL A 5 2.21 5.78 8.49
CA VAL A 5 1.16 5.38 7.54
C VAL A 5 0.68 6.59 6.74
N ALA A 6 0.46 7.74 7.39
CA ALA A 6 0.06 8.97 6.71
C ALA A 6 1.14 9.45 5.71
N ALA A 7 2.42 9.37 6.08
CA ALA A 7 3.53 9.70 5.19
C ALA A 7 3.64 8.72 4.01
N ALA A 8 3.51 7.41 4.25
CA ALA A 8 3.50 6.39 3.20
C ALA A 8 2.31 6.59 2.25
N PHE A 9 1.13 6.94 2.77
CA PHE A 9 -0.06 7.22 1.97
C PHE A 9 0.15 8.37 1.00
N GLN A 10 0.86 9.42 1.41
CA GLN A 10 1.19 10.55 0.54
C GLN A 10 2.21 10.20 -0.56
N ARG A 11 3.01 9.15 -0.39
CA ARG A 11 3.97 8.67 -1.40
C ARG A 11 3.28 7.87 -2.51
N ILE A 12 2.13 7.25 -2.24
CA ILE A 12 1.37 6.50 -3.23
C ILE A 12 0.51 7.47 -4.05
N ALA A 13 0.99 7.77 -5.27
CA ALA A 13 0.30 8.64 -6.20
C ALA A 13 -1.13 8.14 -6.50
N ARG A 14 -2.08 9.06 -6.62
CA ARG A 14 -3.49 8.73 -6.88
C ARG A 14 -3.68 8.11 -8.26
N GLU A 15 -2.84 8.48 -9.21
CA GLU A 15 -2.82 7.99 -10.58
C GLU A 15 -2.38 6.52 -10.63
N VAL A 16 -1.57 6.12 -9.64
CA VAL A 16 -1.08 4.76 -9.47
C VAL A 16 -2.12 3.88 -8.79
N LEU A 17 -2.73 4.33 -7.69
CA LEU A 17 -3.84 3.67 -7.02
C LEU A 17 -4.97 4.68 -6.76
N GLY A 18 -6.04 4.58 -7.55
CA GLY A 18 -7.13 5.55 -7.52
C GLY A 18 -8.04 5.40 -6.31
N ASP A 19 -8.20 4.17 -5.81
CA ASP A 19 -9.00 3.88 -4.64
C ASP A 19 -8.26 4.31 -3.36
N PRO A 20 -8.89 5.12 -2.50
CA PRO A 20 -8.26 5.57 -1.27
C PRO A 20 -8.02 4.45 -0.26
N TRP A 21 -8.80 3.37 -0.27
CA TRP A 21 -8.60 2.23 0.64
C TRP A 21 -7.43 1.36 0.20
N ASP A 22 -7.28 1.10 -1.10
CA ASP A 22 -6.13 0.36 -1.61
C ASP A 22 -4.82 1.09 -1.28
N ARG A 23 -4.79 2.42 -1.44
CA ARG A 23 -3.65 3.24 -1.01
C ARG A 23 -3.41 3.18 0.48
N PHE A 24 -4.47 3.18 1.29
CA PHE A 24 -4.33 3.12 2.74
C PHE A 24 -3.77 1.76 3.19
N ILE A 25 -4.26 0.67 2.61
CA ILE A 25 -3.78 -0.69 2.88
C ILE A 25 -2.33 -0.84 2.44
N GLY A 26 -1.99 -0.39 1.23
CA GLY A 26 -0.61 -0.38 0.74
C GLY A 26 0.32 0.44 1.64
N ALA A 27 -0.08 1.66 2.01
CA ALA A 27 0.66 2.51 2.92
C ALA A 27 0.86 1.89 4.30
N ALA A 28 -0.14 1.16 4.81
CA ALA A 28 -0.04 0.44 6.07
C ALA A 28 0.97 -0.71 5.97
N GLY A 29 0.94 -1.51 4.90
CA GLY A 29 1.94 -2.56 4.65
C GLY A 29 3.37 -2.01 4.60
N MET A 30 3.58 -0.94 3.81
CA MET A 30 4.87 -0.26 3.70
C MET A 30 5.37 0.30 5.04
N ALA A 31 4.50 0.94 5.81
CA ALA A 31 4.89 1.62 7.05
C ALA A 31 5.08 0.67 8.24
N LEU A 32 4.39 -0.47 8.23
CA LEU A 32 4.43 -1.46 9.31
C LEU A 32 5.33 -2.65 9.00
N ASP A 33 5.94 -2.70 7.81
CA ASP A 33 6.73 -3.83 7.30
C ASP A 33 5.93 -5.14 7.35
N LEU A 34 4.69 -5.08 6.89
CA LEU A 34 3.75 -6.20 6.89
C LEU A 34 3.43 -6.64 5.46
N PRO A 35 3.29 -7.95 5.21
CA PRO A 35 2.86 -8.43 3.92
C PRO A 35 1.41 -8.04 3.64
N LEU A 36 1.12 -7.70 2.38
CA LEU A 36 -0.21 -7.40 1.89
C LEU A 36 -0.91 -8.69 1.47
N VAL A 37 -1.96 -9.07 2.18
CA VAL A 37 -2.84 -10.20 1.80
C VAL A 37 -3.80 -9.73 0.71
N ASN A 38 -3.42 -9.92 -0.55
CA ASN A 38 -4.14 -9.34 -1.69
C ASN A 38 -3.96 -10.13 -3.03
N ARG A 39 -5.03 -10.25 -3.86
CA ARG A 39 -4.99 -10.79 -5.26
C ARG A 39 -4.91 -9.71 -6.33
N ASP A 40 -5.09 -8.44 -5.97
CA ASP A 40 -5.16 -7.35 -6.91
C ASP A 40 -3.81 -7.20 -7.62
N ARG A 41 -3.85 -7.49 -8.92
CA ARG A 41 -2.68 -7.49 -9.79
C ARG A 41 -1.97 -6.15 -9.81
N ARG A 42 -2.73 -5.05 -9.76
CA ARG A 42 -2.18 -3.70 -9.82
C ARG A 42 -1.37 -3.41 -8.56
N ILE A 43 -1.86 -3.78 -7.39
CA ILE A 43 -1.11 -3.64 -6.13
C ILE A 43 0.14 -4.53 -6.14
N THR A 44 0.06 -5.77 -6.64
CA THR A 44 1.22 -6.67 -6.75
C THR A 44 2.31 -6.12 -7.68
N GLU A 45 1.93 -5.46 -8.79
CA GLU A 45 2.88 -4.87 -9.74
C GLU A 45 3.57 -3.60 -9.21
N LEU A 46 3.07 -3.01 -8.13
CA LEU A 46 3.56 -1.74 -7.58
C LEU A 46 4.65 -1.87 -6.51
N ASP A 47 5.04 -3.10 -6.16
CA ASP A 47 6.10 -3.39 -5.19
C ASP A 47 5.94 -2.62 -3.86
N LEU A 48 4.69 -2.55 -3.36
CA LEU A 48 4.34 -1.82 -2.13
C LEU A 48 4.70 -2.62 -0.85
N GLY A 49 5.51 -3.66 -0.98
CA GLY A 49 5.81 -4.64 0.06
C GLY A 49 5.54 -6.07 -0.42
N GLU A 50 5.93 -7.04 0.40
CA GLU A 50 5.66 -8.46 0.12
C GLU A 50 4.15 -8.69 -0.03
N THR A 51 3.70 -9.25 -1.15
CA THR A 51 2.31 -9.67 -1.32
C THR A 51 2.20 -11.17 -1.12
N ILE A 52 1.31 -11.60 -0.22
CA ILE A 52 1.04 -13.02 0.01
C ILE A 52 -0.39 -13.35 -0.41
N TRP A 53 -0.54 -14.49 -1.08
CA TRP A 53 -1.83 -14.97 -1.54
C TRP A 53 -1.93 -16.49 -1.64
#